data_AF-T1H3I2-F1
#
_entry.id   AF-T1H3I2-F1
#
_cell.length_a   1.000
_cell.length_b   1.000
_cell.length_c   1.000
_cell.angle_alpha   90.00
_cell.angle_beta   90.00
_cell.angle_gamma   90.00
#
_symmetry.space_group_name_H-M   'P 1'
#
loop_
_entity.id
_entity.type
_entity.pdbx_description
1 polymer ?
#
loop_
_entity_poly.entity_id
_entity_poly.type
_entity_poly.pdbx_seq_one_letter_code
_entity_poly.pdbx_strand_id
1 'polypeptide(L)'
;MSPNETLFLPSTCEIVKDDINNSSFVQFQIWDFPGQIDFIDPTFDSDMIFGGCGALIFVIDAKDDYNEALTKFKNTVTKAYKVNPRIKFEVFIHKVDGISDDSKMESQRDIHQRATDDLADAGLHQIRLSFHLTSIYDHSIFEAFSKNSGIEKAFLFDVVSKIYIATDCSPVDMQSYELCCDMIDVVIDLSSIYSTEDLAFDNKTSSLIKLNNNTILYLREVNKFLALVCILREENFNKQGVIDYNFLCFRDAIGQVFELRLKNQK
;
A
#
# COMPACT_ATOMS: atom_id res chain seq x y z
N MET A 1 -2.16 -3.53 -15.20
CA MET A 1 -1.88 -2.91 -16.52
C MET A 1 -0.46 -2.40 -16.51
N SER A 2 0.21 -2.42 -17.66
CA SER A 2 1.54 -1.81 -17.78
C SER A 2 1.44 -0.28 -17.84
N PRO A 3 2.45 0.48 -17.40
CA PRO A 3 2.42 1.96 -17.42
C PRO A 3 2.29 2.58 -18.83
N ASN A 4 2.59 1.82 -19.89
CA ASN A 4 2.45 2.30 -21.26
C ASN A 4 1.02 2.16 -21.78
N GLU A 5 0.21 1.27 -21.20
CA GLU A 5 -1.19 1.06 -21.59
C GLU A 5 -2.12 2.10 -20.96
N THR A 6 -1.70 2.76 -19.87
CA THR A 6 -2.50 3.79 -19.19
C THR A 6 -2.65 5.08 -20.00
N LEU A 7 -1.74 5.35 -20.95
CA LEU A 7 -1.86 6.46 -21.91
C LEU A 7 -3.10 6.35 -22.81
N PHE A 8 -3.63 5.14 -22.99
CA PHE A 8 -4.79 4.86 -23.83
C PHE A 8 -6.08 4.72 -23.04
N LEU A 9 -6.06 5.00 -21.74
CA LEU A 9 -7.27 4.95 -20.93
C LEU A 9 -8.22 6.10 -21.33
N PRO A 10 -9.51 5.80 -21.56
CA PRO A 10 -10.51 6.84 -21.73
C PRO A 10 -10.66 7.61 -20.41
N SER A 11 -10.91 8.91 -20.49
CA SER A 11 -11.25 9.71 -19.31
C SER A 11 -12.45 9.11 -18.60
N THR A 12 -12.35 8.92 -17.29
CA THR A 12 -13.46 8.43 -16.46
C THR A 12 -14.57 9.47 -16.44
N CYS A 13 -15.76 9.12 -16.97
CA CYS A 13 -16.93 10.00 -17.00
C CYS A 13 -17.98 9.65 -15.94
N GLU A 14 -17.90 8.45 -15.36
CA GLU A 14 -18.81 7.93 -14.34
C GLU A 14 -18.01 7.40 -13.15
N ILE A 15 -18.67 7.25 -12.00
CA ILE A 15 -18.04 6.69 -10.80
C ILE A 15 -17.90 5.19 -10.98
N VAL A 16 -16.66 4.73 -11.03
CA VAL A 16 -16.33 3.31 -11.12
C VAL A 16 -16.16 2.78 -9.71
N LYS A 17 -16.86 1.69 -9.39
CA LYS A 17 -16.72 0.98 -8.13
C LYS A 17 -15.98 -0.32 -8.38
N ASP A 18 -14.76 -0.38 -7.90
CA ASP A 18 -13.94 -1.58 -7.96
C ASP A 18 -13.93 -2.26 -6.60
N ASP A 19 -14.66 -3.37 -6.52
CA ASP A 19 -14.72 -4.21 -5.35
C ASP A 19 -13.52 -5.16 -5.31
N ILE A 20 -12.48 -4.79 -4.56
CA ILE A 20 -11.36 -5.68 -4.27
C ILE A 20 -11.76 -6.58 -3.10
N ASN A 21 -12.51 -7.63 -3.45
CA ASN A 21 -12.93 -8.71 -2.54
C ASN A 21 -12.07 -9.98 -2.74
N ASN A 22 -10.86 -9.85 -3.29
CA ASN A 22 -10.04 -10.99 -3.71
C ASN A 22 -9.43 -11.79 -2.55
N SER A 23 -9.49 -11.27 -1.33
CA SER A 23 -9.12 -12.01 -0.12
C SER A 23 -10.07 -11.69 1.03
N SER A 24 -10.20 -12.62 1.98
CA SER A 24 -10.88 -12.37 3.25
C SER A 24 -10.11 -11.39 4.16
N PHE A 25 -8.93 -10.95 3.73
CA PHE A 25 -7.99 -10.18 4.54
C PHE A 25 -8.08 -8.68 4.26
N VAL A 26 -8.17 -8.32 2.99
CA VAL A 26 -8.23 -6.94 2.51
C VAL A 26 -9.51 -6.79 1.69
N GLN A 27 -10.60 -6.46 2.39
CA GLN A 27 -11.89 -6.17 1.78
C GLN A 27 -12.08 -4.66 1.74
N PHE A 28 -11.85 -4.05 0.59
CA PHE A 28 -12.07 -2.63 0.39
C PHE A 28 -12.66 -2.38 -0.99
N GLN A 29 -13.53 -1.38 -1.04
CA GLN A 29 -14.13 -0.91 -2.27
C GLN A 29 -13.37 0.35 -2.67
N ILE A 30 -12.81 0.37 -3.87
CA ILE A 30 -12.25 1.56 -4.46
C ILE A 30 -13.36 2.27 -5.21
N TRP A 31 -13.52 3.56 -4.94
CA TRP A 31 -14.49 4.41 -5.62
C TRP A 31 -13.69 5.46 -6.39
N ASP A 32 -13.68 5.32 -7.71
CA ASP A 32 -13.00 6.25 -8.60
C ASP A 32 -13.95 7.38 -9.00
N PHE A 33 -13.53 8.61 -8.72
CA PHE A 33 -14.33 9.80 -8.99
C PHE A 33 -13.79 10.55 -10.22
N PRO A 34 -14.64 10.89 -11.20
CA PRO A 34 -14.27 11.82 -12.26
C PRO A 34 -13.78 13.16 -11.71
N GLY A 35 -12.72 13.71 -12.30
CA GLY A 35 -12.16 15.02 -11.91
C GLY A 35 -13.08 16.23 -12.15
N GLN A 36 -14.21 16.02 -12.83
CA GLN A 36 -15.25 17.01 -13.12
C GLN A 36 -16.42 16.98 -12.13
N ILE A 37 -16.44 16.04 -11.17
CA ILE A 37 -17.53 16.00 -10.19
C ILE A 37 -17.42 17.19 -9.25
N ASP A 38 -18.34 18.13 -9.40
CA ASP A 38 -18.72 19.02 -8.32
C ASP A 38 -19.48 18.20 -7.28
N PHE A 39 -18.86 17.96 -6.12
CA PHE A 39 -19.51 17.39 -4.93
C PHE A 39 -20.67 18.26 -4.39
N ILE A 40 -21.07 19.29 -5.14
CA ILE A 40 -22.14 20.25 -4.86
C ILE A 40 -23.48 19.72 -5.36
N ASP A 41 -23.50 18.73 -6.28
CA ASP A 41 -24.75 18.23 -6.81
C ASP A 41 -25.53 17.41 -5.76
N PRO A 42 -26.78 17.78 -5.43
CA PRO A 42 -27.60 17.16 -4.39
C PRO A 42 -28.12 15.77 -4.76
N THR A 43 -27.83 15.28 -5.96
CA THR A 43 -28.08 13.91 -6.41
C THR A 43 -27.03 12.92 -5.90
N PHE A 44 -25.95 13.43 -5.32
CA PHE A 44 -24.87 12.62 -4.78
C PHE A 44 -25.09 12.35 -3.29
N ASP A 45 -25.36 11.09 -2.93
CA ASP A 45 -25.49 10.62 -1.54
C ASP A 45 -24.12 10.60 -0.82
N SER A 46 -23.52 11.78 -0.68
CA SER A 46 -22.25 12.01 0.01
C SER A 46 -22.27 11.46 1.44
N ASP A 47 -23.41 11.52 2.12
CA ASP A 47 -23.59 10.99 3.47
C ASP A 47 -23.45 9.47 3.54
N MET A 48 -23.97 8.73 2.55
CA MET A 48 -23.85 7.26 2.53
C MET A 48 -22.44 6.82 2.18
N ILE A 49 -21.79 7.53 1.26
CA ILE A 49 -20.46 7.19 0.76
C ILE A 49 -19.43 7.47 1.85
N PHE A 50 -19.39 8.71 2.38
CA PHE A 50 -18.44 9.07 3.43
C PHE A 50 -18.74 8.39 4.78
N GLY A 51 -20.00 7.97 5.02
CA GLY A 51 -20.35 7.18 6.21
C GLY A 51 -19.64 5.81 6.27
N GLY A 52 -19.44 5.17 5.11
CA GLY A 52 -18.75 3.88 5.00
C GLY A 52 -17.26 3.96 4.72
N CYS A 53 -16.74 5.13 4.31
CA CYS A 53 -15.33 5.30 4.00
C CYS A 53 -14.44 5.31 5.27
N GLY A 54 -13.34 4.54 5.22
CA GLY A 54 -12.29 4.57 6.25
C GLY A 54 -11.14 5.53 5.94
N ALA A 55 -10.82 5.70 4.65
CA ALA A 55 -9.78 6.59 4.17
C ALA A 55 -10.23 7.29 2.88
N LEU A 56 -9.81 8.53 2.68
CA LEU A 56 -10.02 9.33 1.48
C LEU A 56 -8.65 9.72 0.94
N ILE A 57 -8.36 9.28 -0.29
CA ILE A 57 -7.13 9.61 -1.00
C ILE A 57 -7.43 10.72 -2.01
N PHE A 58 -6.70 11.81 -1.94
CA PHE A 58 -6.81 12.92 -2.89
C PHE A 58 -5.53 13.06 -3.70
N VAL A 59 -5.65 13.04 -5.03
CA VAL A 59 -4.51 13.11 -5.94
C VAL A 59 -4.35 14.52 -6.48
N ILE A 60 -3.19 15.14 -6.26
CA ILE A 60 -2.82 16.47 -6.74
C ILE A 60 -1.73 16.30 -7.80
N ASP A 61 -1.95 16.82 -9.00
CA ASP A 61 -0.93 16.87 -10.04
C ASP A 61 0.13 17.95 -9.70
N ALA A 62 1.40 17.57 -9.64
CA ALA A 62 2.51 18.47 -9.30
C ALA A 62 2.93 19.38 -10.47
N LYS A 63 2.57 19.04 -11.71
CA LYS A 63 2.95 19.80 -12.92
C LYS A 63 1.95 20.88 -13.29
N ASP A 64 0.74 20.82 -12.74
CA ASP A 64 -0.34 21.75 -13.01
C ASP A 64 -0.52 22.73 -11.84
N ASP A 65 -1.33 23.78 -12.03
CA ASP A 65 -1.63 24.74 -10.98
C ASP A 65 -2.50 24.10 -9.87
N TYR A 66 -1.88 23.78 -8.74
CA TYR A 66 -2.54 23.11 -7.61
C TYR A 66 -3.47 24.03 -6.80
N ASN A 67 -3.57 25.33 -7.09
CA ASN A 67 -4.43 26.26 -6.34
C ASN A 67 -5.93 25.89 -6.43
N GLU A 68 -6.40 25.53 -7.63
CA GLU A 68 -7.79 25.08 -7.82
C GLU A 68 -8.01 23.73 -7.12
N ALA A 69 -7.03 22.82 -7.21
CA ALA A 69 -7.07 21.51 -6.57
C ALA A 69 -7.12 21.62 -5.03
N LEU A 70 -6.38 22.55 -4.43
CA LEU A 70 -6.42 22.82 -2.98
C LEU A 70 -7.79 23.35 -2.53
N THR A 71 -8.41 24.21 -3.33
CA THR A 71 -9.76 24.73 -3.05
C THR A 71 -10.80 23.61 -3.09
N LYS A 72 -10.72 22.73 -4.09
CA LYS A 72 -11.56 21.52 -4.18
C LYS A 72 -11.30 20.57 -3.01
N PHE A 73 -10.04 20.34 -2.67
CA PHE A 73 -9.63 19.51 -1.54
C PHE A 73 -10.24 20.01 -0.22
N LYS A 74 -10.15 21.30 0.08
CA LYS A 74 -10.75 21.94 1.27
C LYS A 74 -12.26 21.67 1.34
N ASN A 75 -12.97 21.83 0.23
CA ASN A 75 -14.42 21.61 0.17
C ASN A 75 -14.77 20.13 0.42
N THR A 76 -14.01 19.20 -0.17
CA THR A 76 -14.22 17.76 0.01
C THR A 76 -13.92 17.32 1.44
N VAL A 77 -12.79 17.74 2.01
CA VAL A 77 -12.42 17.41 3.40
C VAL A 77 -13.44 17.96 4.38
N THR A 78 -13.92 19.19 4.19
CA THR A 78 -14.94 19.80 5.06
C THR A 78 -16.25 19.04 5.01
N LYS A 79 -16.67 18.55 3.84
CA LYS A 79 -17.89 17.74 3.70
C LYS A 79 -17.70 16.35 4.31
N ALA A 80 -16.63 15.65 3.96
CA ALA A 80 -16.34 14.31 4.47
C ALA A 80 -16.21 14.30 6.00
N TYR A 81 -15.53 15.30 6.58
CA TYR A 81 -15.36 15.40 8.03
C TYR A 81 -16.67 15.68 8.78
N LYS A 82 -17.61 16.42 8.17
CA LYS A 82 -18.96 16.62 8.74
C LYS A 82 -19.75 15.31 8.84
N VAL A 83 -19.58 14.41 7.87
CA VAL A 83 -20.26 13.12 7.84
C VAL A 83 -19.60 12.14 8.81
N ASN A 84 -18.28 11.99 8.72
CA ASN A 84 -17.54 11.02 9.51
C ASN A 84 -16.17 11.57 9.97
N PRO A 85 -16.01 11.89 11.26
CA PRO A 85 -14.75 12.42 11.79
C PRO A 85 -13.64 11.36 11.93
N ARG A 86 -13.93 10.08 11.68
CA ARG A 86 -12.94 8.98 11.75
C ARG A 86 -12.23 8.70 10.42
N ILE A 87 -12.59 9.40 9.34
CA ILE A 87 -11.94 9.23 8.03
C ILE A 87 -10.48 9.67 8.14
N LYS A 88 -9.58 8.86 7.61
CA LYS A 88 -8.19 9.23 7.36
C LYS A 88 -8.07 9.97 6.03
N PHE A 89 -7.39 11.11 6.03
CA PHE A 89 -7.18 11.90 4.81
C PHE A 89 -5.73 11.75 4.36
N GLU A 90 -5.55 11.25 3.14
CA GLU A 90 -4.25 11.04 2.52
C GLU A 90 -4.18 11.85 1.23
N VAL A 91 -3.08 12.59 1.04
CA VAL A 91 -2.86 13.42 -0.15
C VAL A 91 -1.65 12.89 -0.91
N PHE A 92 -1.87 12.54 -2.18
CA PHE A 92 -0.84 12.06 -3.10
C PHE A 92 -0.46 13.17 -4.08
N ILE A 93 0.83 13.49 -4.13
CA ILE A 93 1.38 14.42 -5.12
C ILE A 93 1.86 13.59 -6.31
N HIS A 94 1.15 13.68 -7.43
CA HIS A 94 1.30 12.85 -8.61
C HIS A 94 2.00 13.59 -9.78
N LYS A 95 2.47 12.83 -10.78
CA LYS A 95 3.28 13.30 -11.92
C LYS A 95 4.57 14.04 -11.54
N VAL A 96 5.26 13.57 -10.50
CA VAL A 96 6.60 14.08 -10.12
C VAL A 96 7.72 13.66 -11.09
N ASP A 97 7.38 12.92 -12.15
CA ASP A 97 8.29 12.38 -13.16
C ASP A 97 8.91 13.51 -13.98
N GLY A 98 10.18 13.84 -13.71
CA GLY A 98 10.93 14.90 -14.41
C GLY A 98 11.09 16.21 -13.66
N ILE A 99 10.61 16.30 -12.41
CA ILE A 99 10.89 17.42 -11.51
C ILE A 99 12.18 17.11 -10.73
N SER A 100 13.05 18.11 -10.53
CA SER A 100 14.24 17.98 -9.66
C SER A 100 13.84 17.68 -8.22
N ASP A 101 14.64 16.87 -7.51
CA ASP A 101 14.33 16.47 -6.12
C ASP A 101 14.19 17.69 -5.19
N ASP A 102 14.98 18.74 -5.40
CA ASP A 102 14.85 20.02 -4.68
C ASP A 102 13.48 20.67 -4.86
N SER A 103 12.95 20.66 -6.09
CA SER A 103 11.65 21.23 -6.41
C SER A 103 10.50 20.37 -5.88
N LYS A 104 10.66 19.05 -5.82
CA LYS A 104 9.68 18.15 -5.18
C LYS A 104 9.52 18.47 -3.69
N MET A 105 10.64 18.67 -2.98
CA MET A 105 10.64 19.02 -1.57
C MET A 105 9.99 20.39 -1.32
N GLU A 106 10.25 21.37 -2.19
CA GLU A 106 9.63 22.69 -2.10
C GLU A 106 8.12 22.64 -2.38
N SER A 107 7.68 21.98 -3.46
CA SER A 107 6.26 21.81 -3.76
C SER A 107 5.52 21.03 -2.67
N GLN A 108 6.12 19.99 -2.11
CA GLN A 108 5.52 19.24 -1.00
C GLN A 108 5.34 20.14 0.22
N ARG A 109 6.38 20.90 0.59
CA ARG A 109 6.32 21.80 1.74
C ARG A 109 5.27 22.88 1.55
N ASP A 110 5.18 23.45 0.36
CA ASP A 110 4.20 24.49 0.04
C ASP A 110 2.76 23.94 0.09
N ILE A 111 2.50 22.79 -0.56
CA ILE A 111 1.19 22.12 -0.51
C ILE A 111 0.81 21.76 0.94
N HIS A 112 1.74 21.23 1.72
CA HIS A 112 1.51 20.88 3.11
C HIS A 112 1.15 22.12 3.95
N GLN A 113 1.90 23.21 3.79
CA GLN A 113 1.66 24.44 4.53
C GLN A 113 0.31 25.05 4.15
N ARG A 114 0.04 25.22 2.86
CA ARG A 114 -1.24 25.80 2.39
C ARG A 114 -2.44 24.98 2.79
N ALA A 115 -2.39 23.66 2.64
CA ALA A 115 -3.50 22.79 3.04
C ALA A 115 -3.74 22.83 4.56
N THR A 116 -2.68 22.98 5.37
CA THR A 116 -2.81 23.13 6.83
C THR A 116 -3.43 24.48 7.19
N ASP A 117 -2.99 25.56 6.53
CA ASP A 117 -3.50 26.90 6.74
C ASP A 117 -4.99 27.00 6.32
N ASP A 118 -5.34 26.40 5.18
CA ASP A 118 -6.72 26.37 4.68
C ASP A 118 -7.70 25.61 5.59
N LEU A 119 -7.23 24.53 6.21
CA LEU A 119 -8.01 23.78 7.20
C LEU A 119 -8.08 24.50 8.55
N ALA A 120 -7.03 25.22 8.93
CA ALA A 120 -7.03 26.07 10.12
C ALA A 120 -8.07 27.19 9.98
N ASP A 121 -8.16 27.83 8.82
CA ASP A 121 -9.18 28.85 8.52
C ASP A 121 -10.61 28.31 8.58
N ALA A 122 -10.80 27.02 8.23
CA ALA A 122 -12.09 26.34 8.35
C ALA A 122 -12.43 25.89 9.78
N GLY A 123 -11.53 26.11 10.76
CA GLY A 123 -11.70 25.71 12.16
C GLY A 123 -11.44 24.23 12.44
N LEU A 124 -10.80 23.51 11.52
CA LEU A 124 -10.58 22.06 11.57
C LEU A 124 -9.15 21.71 12.05
N HIS A 125 -8.75 22.18 13.23
CA HIS A 125 -7.38 21.99 13.75
C HIS A 125 -7.03 20.54 14.14
N GLN A 126 -8.01 19.64 14.23
CA GLN A 126 -7.81 18.26 14.70
C GLN A 126 -7.58 17.25 13.56
N ILE A 127 -7.65 17.68 12.29
CA ILE A 127 -7.44 16.81 11.15
C ILE A 127 -5.94 16.54 10.97
N ARG A 128 -5.55 15.28 11.09
CA ARG A 128 -4.21 14.84 10.68
C ARG A 128 -4.26 14.51 9.20
N LEU A 129 -3.70 15.39 8.37
CA LEU A 129 -3.42 15.11 6.97
C LEU A 129 -2.10 14.35 6.87
N SER A 130 -2.11 13.20 6.18
CA SER A 130 -0.88 12.53 5.80
C SER A 130 -0.56 12.86 4.35
N PHE A 131 0.55 13.55 4.12
CA PHE A 131 1.05 13.82 2.77
C PHE A 131 2.06 12.75 2.40
N HIS A 132 1.75 11.97 1.37
CA HIS A 132 2.65 10.96 0.85
C HIS A 132 3.19 11.40 -0.51
N LEU A 133 4.47 11.75 -0.53
CA LEU A 133 5.30 11.60 -1.74
C LEU A 133 5.65 10.11 -1.83
N THR A 134 4.67 9.24 -2.10
CA THR A 134 4.83 7.76 -2.18
C THR A 134 6.14 7.22 -1.58
N SER A 135 6.22 7.26 -0.25
CA SER A 135 7.27 6.61 0.54
C SER A 135 6.65 6.33 1.90
N ILE A 136 6.42 5.04 2.15
CA ILE A 136 5.48 4.53 3.15
C ILE A 136 6.26 3.96 4.34
N TYR A 137 6.57 4.85 5.29
CA TYR A 137 7.20 4.50 6.56
C TYR A 137 6.22 4.72 7.71
N ASP A 138 5.78 3.63 8.34
CA ASP A 138 5.85 3.51 9.81
C ASP A 138 5.54 2.06 10.31
N HIS A 139 6.04 1.79 11.53
CA HIS A 139 5.54 0.86 12.57
C HIS A 139 6.32 -0.43 12.93
N SER A 140 7.31 -0.21 13.81
CA SER A 140 7.63 -0.82 15.13
C SER A 140 7.34 -2.28 15.52
N ILE A 141 6.49 -3.05 14.85
CA ILE A 141 6.18 -4.43 15.31
C ILE A 141 7.17 -5.47 14.73
N PHE A 142 7.75 -5.19 13.57
CA PHE A 142 8.71 -6.08 12.90
C PHE A 142 10.15 -5.98 13.45
N GLU A 143 10.43 -5.04 14.36
CA GLU A 143 11.75 -4.81 14.95
C GLU A 143 12.29 -6.03 15.71
N ALA A 144 11.40 -6.84 16.29
CA ALA A 144 11.76 -8.04 17.03
C ALA A 144 12.10 -9.24 16.12
N PHE A 145 11.53 -9.31 14.91
CA PHE A 145 11.74 -10.46 14.00
C PHE A 145 12.99 -10.30 13.13
N SER A 146 13.27 -9.06 12.69
CA SER A 146 14.44 -8.72 11.86
C SER A 146 15.77 -8.87 12.63
N LYS A 147 15.83 -8.40 13.88
CA LYS A 147 17.05 -8.50 14.73
C LYS A 147 17.46 -9.94 15.09
N ASN A 148 16.52 -10.86 15.22
CA ASN A 148 16.80 -12.23 15.71
C ASN A 148 17.15 -13.24 14.61
N SER A 149 16.89 -12.92 13.33
CA SER A 149 17.05 -13.87 12.22
C SER A 149 18.20 -13.56 11.26
N GLY A 150 18.87 -12.40 11.41
CA GLY A 150 19.92 -11.97 10.47
C GLY A 150 19.40 -11.65 9.07
N ILE A 151 18.10 -11.33 8.97
CA ILE A 151 17.42 -10.91 7.74
C ILE A 151 17.68 -9.41 7.60
N GLU A 152 18.11 -8.96 6.42
CA GLU A 152 18.36 -7.53 6.17
C GLU A 152 17.06 -6.76 5.97
N LYS A 153 16.10 -7.37 5.26
CA LYS A 153 14.81 -6.76 4.95
C LYS A 153 13.72 -7.83 4.88
N ALA A 154 12.53 -7.52 5.38
CA ALA A 154 11.38 -8.42 5.27
C ALA A 154 10.11 -7.65 4.88
N PHE A 155 9.36 -8.24 3.95
CA PHE A 155 8.11 -7.70 3.44
C PHE A 155 7.04 -8.78 3.50
N LEU A 156 5.87 -8.43 4.04
CA LEU A 156 4.68 -9.27 3.98
C LEU A 156 3.78 -8.75 2.87
N PHE A 157 3.80 -9.45 1.74
CA PHE A 157 3.07 -9.12 0.53
C PHE A 157 1.73 -9.84 0.46
N ASP A 158 0.73 -9.14 -0.08
CA ASP A 158 -0.41 -9.79 -0.73
C ASP A 158 -0.02 -10.17 -2.16
N VAL A 159 -0.12 -11.46 -2.48
CA VAL A 159 0.38 -12.04 -3.75
C VAL A 159 -0.35 -11.46 -4.97
N VAL A 160 -1.64 -11.17 -4.84
CA VAL A 160 -2.48 -10.72 -5.96
C VAL A 160 -2.32 -9.22 -6.22
N SER A 161 -2.41 -8.39 -5.17
CA SER A 161 -2.29 -6.95 -5.33
C SER A 161 -0.85 -6.44 -5.37
N LYS A 162 0.13 -7.27 -4.97
CA LYS A 162 1.53 -6.90 -4.75
C LYS A 162 1.72 -5.79 -3.71
N ILE A 163 0.68 -5.48 -2.94
CA ILE A 163 0.75 -4.51 -1.85
C ILE A 163 1.39 -5.21 -0.65
N TYR A 164 2.45 -4.62 -0.09
CA TYR A 164 2.94 -5.08 1.20
C TYR A 164 2.06 -4.50 2.32
N ILE A 165 1.58 -5.38 3.19
CA ILE A 165 0.77 -5.01 4.36
C ILE A 165 1.67 -4.54 5.49
N ALA A 166 2.86 -5.12 5.59
CA ALA A 166 3.81 -4.75 6.60
C ALA A 166 5.25 -5.03 6.16
N THR A 167 6.17 -4.27 6.72
CA THR A 167 7.60 -4.38 6.48
C THR A 167 8.36 -4.12 7.78
N ASP A 168 9.63 -4.51 7.80
CA ASP A 168 10.54 -4.20 8.88
C ASP A 168 10.92 -2.71 8.96
N CYS A 169 11.42 -2.30 10.11
CA CYS A 169 11.67 -0.90 10.46
C CYS A 169 12.86 -0.25 9.72
N SER A 170 13.61 -1.02 8.94
CA SER A 170 14.67 -0.46 8.08
C SER A 170 14.04 0.38 6.95
N PRO A 171 14.74 1.41 6.45
CA PRO A 171 14.26 2.14 5.30
C PRO A 171 14.00 1.20 4.10
N VAL A 172 12.85 1.35 3.45
CA VAL A 172 12.43 0.63 2.26
C VAL A 172 13.03 1.36 1.07
N ASP A 173 13.99 0.70 0.44
CA ASP A 173 14.47 1.11 -0.87
C ASP A 173 13.48 0.65 -1.95
N MET A 174 13.13 1.57 -2.85
CA MET A 174 12.16 1.32 -3.91
C MET A 174 12.66 0.26 -4.90
N GLN A 175 13.98 0.17 -5.12
CA GLN A 175 14.57 -0.87 -5.98
C GLN A 175 14.43 -2.26 -5.37
N SER A 176 14.60 -2.37 -4.05
CA SER A 176 14.40 -3.62 -3.32
C SER A 176 12.94 -4.07 -3.36
N TYR A 177 12.00 -3.14 -3.31
CA TYR A 177 10.57 -3.41 -3.47
C TYR A 177 10.23 -3.93 -4.88
N GLU A 178 10.72 -3.26 -5.93
CA GLU A 178 10.53 -3.67 -7.32
C GLU A 178 11.07 -5.10 -7.56
N LEU A 179 12.28 -5.37 -7.07
CA LEU A 179 12.89 -6.70 -7.14
C LEU A 179 12.06 -7.79 -6.44
N CYS A 180 11.42 -7.47 -5.31
CA CYS A 180 10.53 -8.41 -4.62
C CYS A 180 9.23 -8.66 -5.39
N CYS A 181 8.67 -7.62 -6.03
CA CYS A 181 7.49 -7.76 -6.90
C CYS A 181 7.79 -8.66 -8.10
N ASP A 182 8.91 -8.42 -8.77
CA ASP A 182 9.37 -9.25 -9.90
C ASP A 182 9.62 -10.69 -9.47
N MET A 183 10.15 -10.91 -8.27
CA MET A 183 10.31 -12.26 -7.71
C MET A 183 8.97 -12.97 -7.54
N ILE A 184 7.94 -12.30 -7.04
CA ILE A 184 6.61 -12.89 -6.87
C ILE A 184 6.05 -13.29 -8.23
N ASP A 185 6.17 -12.43 -9.25
CA ASP A 185 5.72 -12.76 -10.61
C ASP A 185 6.42 -13.99 -11.16
N VAL A 186 7.74 -14.06 -11.07
CA VAL A 186 8.50 -15.23 -11.53
C VAL A 186 8.05 -16.51 -10.83
N VAL A 187 7.80 -16.46 -9.52
CA VAL A 187 7.35 -17.62 -8.76
C VAL A 187 5.95 -18.05 -9.16
N ILE A 188 5.02 -17.11 -9.32
CA ILE A 188 3.63 -17.40 -9.68
C ILE A 188 3.53 -17.87 -11.13
N ASP A 189 4.22 -17.23 -12.07
CA ASP A 189 4.24 -17.60 -13.48
C ASP A 189 4.84 -19.00 -13.67
N LEU A 190 5.97 -19.28 -13.01
CA LEU A 190 6.61 -20.60 -13.08
C LEU A 190 5.75 -21.68 -12.42
N SER A 191 5.12 -21.36 -11.28
CA SER A 191 4.19 -22.28 -10.64
C SER A 191 2.96 -22.53 -11.50
N SER A 192 2.46 -21.52 -12.22
CA SER A 192 1.32 -21.66 -13.13
C SER A 192 1.63 -22.51 -14.37
N ILE A 193 2.91 -22.55 -14.81
CA ILE A 193 3.34 -23.38 -15.95
C ILE A 193 3.51 -24.84 -15.54
N TYR A 194 4.13 -25.10 -14.39
CA TYR A 194 4.55 -26.45 -14.00
C TYR A 194 3.64 -27.11 -12.95
N SER A 195 2.78 -26.36 -12.26
CA SER A 195 1.82 -26.94 -11.33
C SER A 195 0.75 -27.70 -12.10
N THR A 196 0.44 -28.90 -11.62
CA THR A 196 -0.61 -29.76 -12.17
C THR A 196 -1.92 -29.59 -11.40
N GLU A 197 -1.90 -28.87 -10.28
CA GLU A 197 -3.04 -28.58 -9.42
C GLU A 197 -3.61 -27.18 -9.74
N ASP A 198 -4.91 -26.98 -9.53
CA ASP A 198 -5.64 -25.74 -9.86
C ASP A 198 -5.16 -24.49 -9.09
N LEU A 199 -4.34 -24.67 -8.05
CA LEU A 199 -3.77 -23.59 -7.25
C LEU A 199 -2.26 -23.48 -7.52
N ALA A 200 -1.84 -22.31 -8.03
CA ALA A 200 -0.43 -21.99 -8.25
C ALA A 200 0.32 -21.63 -6.96
N PHE A 201 -0.39 -21.49 -5.83
CA PHE A 201 0.16 -21.04 -4.56
C PHE A 201 -0.39 -21.86 -3.39
N ASP A 202 0.49 -22.67 -2.81
CA ASP A 202 0.16 -23.66 -1.79
C ASP A 202 0.94 -23.43 -0.49
N ASN A 203 0.54 -24.11 0.59
CA ASN A 203 1.19 -24.04 1.91
C ASN A 203 2.67 -24.49 1.93
N LYS A 204 3.17 -25.01 0.82
CA LYS A 204 4.56 -25.47 0.64
C LYS A 204 5.34 -24.57 -0.33
N THR A 205 4.72 -23.53 -0.87
CA THR A 205 5.38 -22.64 -1.81
C THR A 205 6.51 -21.91 -1.10
N SER A 206 7.71 -22.15 -1.59
CA SER A 206 8.92 -21.49 -1.16
C SER A 206 9.82 -21.28 -2.38
N SER A 207 10.44 -20.12 -2.47
CA SER A 207 11.40 -19.79 -3.53
C SER A 207 12.65 -19.17 -2.95
N LEU A 208 13.78 -19.47 -3.56
CA LEU A 208 15.10 -19.00 -3.18
C LEU A 208 15.83 -18.54 -4.45
N ILE A 209 16.09 -17.24 -4.55
CA ILE A 209 16.83 -16.65 -5.68
C ILE A 209 18.13 -16.08 -5.13
N LYS A 210 19.26 -16.56 -5.64
CA LYS A 210 20.60 -16.06 -5.29
C LYS A 210 21.09 -15.12 -6.38
N LEU A 211 21.49 -13.91 -5.99
CA LEU A 211 22.08 -12.91 -6.86
C LEU A 211 23.61 -13.02 -6.84
N ASN A 212 24.26 -12.46 -7.86
CA ASN A 212 25.72 -12.48 -8.02
C ASN A 212 26.48 -11.60 -7.01
N ASN A 213 25.79 -10.75 -6.26
CA ASN A 213 26.34 -9.84 -5.26
C ASN A 213 26.24 -10.39 -3.83
N ASN A 214 26.14 -11.71 -3.67
CA ASN A 214 25.96 -12.42 -2.39
C ASN A 214 24.65 -12.06 -1.67
N THR A 215 23.66 -11.52 -2.37
CA THR A 215 22.31 -11.28 -1.83
C THR A 215 21.41 -12.45 -2.19
N ILE A 216 20.57 -12.86 -1.26
CA ILE A 216 19.60 -13.94 -1.41
C ILE A 216 18.21 -13.37 -1.16
N LEU A 217 17.31 -13.61 -2.10
CA LEU A 217 15.89 -13.36 -1.94
C LEU A 217 15.22 -14.68 -1.55
N TYR A 218 14.44 -14.63 -0.48
CA TYR A 218 13.76 -15.79 0.07
C TYR A 218 12.27 -15.51 0.20
N LEU A 219 11.45 -16.28 -0.50
CA LEU A 219 10.00 -16.17 -0.47
C LEU A 219 9.43 -17.42 0.17
N ARG A 220 8.47 -17.23 1.08
CA ARG A 220 7.67 -18.29 1.67
C ARG A 220 6.20 -17.90 1.80
N GLU A 221 5.32 -18.85 1.57
CA GLU A 221 3.90 -18.71 1.84
C GLU A 221 3.60 -18.63 3.35
N VAL A 222 2.76 -17.67 3.73
CA VAL A 222 2.22 -17.51 5.10
C VAL A 222 0.75 -17.94 5.14
N ASN A 223 -0.03 -17.51 4.15
CA ASN A 223 -1.42 -17.88 3.95
C ASN A 223 -1.71 -17.88 2.44
N LYS A 224 -2.87 -18.38 2.01
CA LYS A 224 -3.28 -18.47 0.59
C LYS A 224 -3.13 -17.18 -0.22
N PHE A 225 -3.18 -16.03 0.45
CA PHE A 225 -3.05 -14.71 -0.16
C PHE A 225 -1.75 -13.98 0.24
N LEU A 226 -1.09 -14.42 1.31
CA LEU A 226 0.04 -13.70 1.89
C LEU A 226 1.36 -14.46 1.69
N ALA A 227 2.34 -13.76 1.15
CA ALA A 227 3.71 -14.24 1.01
C ALA A 227 4.65 -13.36 1.85
N LEU A 228 5.57 -13.99 2.58
CA LEU A 228 6.70 -13.30 3.16
C LEU A 228 7.87 -13.35 2.18
N VAL A 229 8.40 -12.18 1.83
CA VAL A 229 9.62 -12.04 1.05
C VAL A 229 10.69 -11.43 1.94
N CYS A 230 11.85 -12.07 2.01
CA CYS A 230 12.98 -11.68 2.82
C CYS A 230 14.22 -11.49 1.96
N ILE A 231 14.97 -10.43 2.24
CA ILE A 231 16.29 -10.16 1.67
C ILE A 231 17.32 -10.46 2.74
N LEU A 232 18.31 -11.28 2.41
CA LEU A 232 19.35 -11.72 3.32
C LEU A 232 20.69 -11.86 2.59
N ARG A 233 21.80 -11.71 3.32
CA ARG A 233 23.13 -12.02 2.78
C ARG A 233 23.41 -13.51 2.80
N GLU A 234 24.16 -13.98 1.81
CA GLU A 234 24.57 -15.38 1.70
C GLU A 234 25.31 -15.88 2.94
N GLU A 235 26.11 -15.04 3.60
CA GLU A 235 26.82 -15.37 4.84
C GLU A 235 25.86 -15.78 5.98
N ASN A 236 24.68 -15.15 6.05
CA ASN A 236 23.67 -15.41 7.07
C ASN A 236 22.80 -16.63 6.74
N PHE A 237 22.77 -17.06 5.48
CA PHE A 237 21.98 -18.22 5.04
C PHE A 237 22.54 -19.56 5.52
N ASN A 238 23.77 -19.59 6.05
CA ASN A 238 24.37 -20.78 6.65
C ASN A 238 23.53 -21.39 7.80
N LYS A 239 22.59 -20.62 8.37
CA LYS A 239 21.65 -21.07 9.41
C LYS A 239 20.21 -21.23 8.91
N GLN A 240 20.02 -21.75 7.70
CA GLN A 240 18.68 -21.94 7.09
C GLN A 240 17.65 -22.60 8.04
N GLY A 241 18.05 -23.61 8.81
CA GLY A 241 17.14 -24.29 9.75
C GLY A 241 16.58 -23.39 10.86
N VAL A 242 17.34 -22.37 11.29
CA VAL A 242 16.85 -21.39 12.28
C VAL A 242 15.87 -20.42 11.64
N ILE A 243 16.15 -20.00 10.40
CA ILE A 243 15.26 -19.13 9.62
C ILE A 243 13.92 -19.83 9.39
N ASP A 244 13.94 -21.11 9.00
CA ASP A 244 12.73 -21.90 8.80
C ASP A 244 11.93 -22.10 10.09
N TYR A 245 12.60 -22.34 11.23
CA TYR A 245 11.93 -22.44 12.52
C TYR A 245 11.29 -21.11 12.95
N ASN A 246 12.00 -20.00 12.79
CA ASN A 246 11.47 -18.67 13.08
C ASN A 246 10.28 -18.34 12.17
N PHE A 247 10.36 -18.74 10.90
CA PHE A 247 9.26 -18.59 9.94
C PHE A 247 8.01 -19.37 10.37
N LEU A 248 8.17 -20.61 10.83
CA LEU A 248 7.04 -21.40 11.35
C LEU A 248 6.38 -20.71 12.54
N CYS A 249 7.19 -20.24 13.51
CA CYS A 249 6.68 -19.49 14.66
C CYS A 249 5.93 -18.22 14.23
N PHE A 250 6.45 -17.51 13.23
CA PHE A 250 5.83 -16.32 12.66
C PHE A 250 4.51 -16.60 11.97
N ARG A 251 4.46 -17.66 11.15
CA ARG A 251 3.22 -18.10 10.48
C ARG A 251 2.14 -18.45 11.49
N ASP A 252 2.49 -19.19 12.53
CA ASP A 252 1.56 -19.57 13.59
C ASP A 252 1.07 -18.36 14.39
N ALA A 253 1.96 -17.40 14.68
CA ALA A 253 1.60 -16.14 15.34
C ALA A 253 0.64 -15.30 14.49
N ILE A 254 0.88 -15.20 13.18
CA ILE A 254 -0.03 -14.53 12.24
C ILE A 254 -1.40 -15.22 12.22
N GLY A 255 -1.43 -16.55 12.20
CA GLY A 255 -2.66 -17.34 12.29
C GLY A 255 -3.49 -16.98 13.52
N GLN A 256 -2.86 -16.87 14.69
CA GLN A 256 -3.52 -16.49 15.94
C GLN A 256 -4.08 -15.06 15.92
N VAL A 257 -3.35 -14.11 15.32
CA VAL A 257 -3.82 -12.73 15.15
C VAL A 257 -5.10 -12.68 14.30
N PHE A 258 -5.18 -13.50 13.26
CA PHE A 258 -6.37 -13.57 12.41
C PHE A 258 -7.58 -14.20 13.11
N GLU A 259 -7.38 -15.23 13.93
CA GLU A 259 -8.46 -15.85 14.71
C GLU A 259 -9.08 -14.88 15.74
N LEU A 260 -8.26 -14.00 16.34
CA LEU A 260 -8.74 -13.00 17.29
C LEU A 260 -9.66 -11.96 16.64
N ARG A 261 -9.39 -11.57 15.38
CA ARG A 261 -10.26 -10.66 14.63
C ARG A 261 -11.63 -11.28 14.37
N LEU A 262 -11.66 -12.57 13.99
CA LEU A 262 -12.91 -13.30 13.75
C LEU A 262 -13.76 -13.48 15.02
N LYS A 263 -13.13 -13.59 16.20
CA LYS A 263 -13.83 -13.63 17.49
C LYS A 263 -14.41 -12.29 17.92
N ASN A 264 -13.77 -11.17 17.57
CA ASN A 264 -14.24 -9.83 17.90
C ASN A 264 -15.32 -9.29 16.94
N GLN A 265 -15.64 -10.00 15.86
CA GLN A 265 -16.74 -9.66 14.92
C GLN A 265 -18.04 -10.42 15.22
N LYS A 266 -18.09 -11.25 16.28
CA LYS A 266 -19.32 -11.84 16.83
C LYS A 266 -19.73 -11.12 18.11
#